data_AF-A0A559UA10-F1
#
_entry.id   AF-A0A559UA10-F1
#
_cell.length_a   1.000
_cell.length_b   1.000
_cell.length_c   1.000
_cell.angle_alpha   90.00
_cell.angle_beta   90.00
_cell.angle_gamma   90.00
#
_symmetry.space_group_name_H-M   'P 1'
#
loop_
_entity.id
_entity.type
_entity.pdbx_description
1 polymer ?
#
loop_
_entity_poly.entity_id
_entity_poly.type
_entity_poly.pdbx_seq_one_letter_code
_entity_poly.pdbx_strand_id
1 'polypeptide(L)'
;MPLDTALIGHWDSSPFDYGVMEASELAFLDDGRGTGTLANALGEDVTEFAWHCPEPGVLEVRDEYGGVERVRYTVAPALPVYATDPVPAVRFEPALFFAHEYARICAATV
;
A
#
# COMPACT_ATOMS: atom_id res chain seq x y z
N MET A 1 -16.80 -8.86 5.01
CA MET A 1 -15.53 -9.56 5.29
C MET A 1 -14.77 -8.73 6.32
N PRO A 2 -13.87 -9.29 7.15
CA PRO A 2 -13.16 -8.51 8.16
C PRO A 2 -12.23 -7.51 7.47
N LEU A 3 -12.18 -6.27 7.96
CA LEU A 3 -11.19 -5.28 7.56
C LEU A 3 -10.27 -5.01 8.75
N ASP A 4 -8.99 -4.76 8.50
CA ASP A 4 -8.08 -4.25 9.51
C ASP A 4 -7.98 -2.73 9.40
N THR A 5 -8.41 -2.03 10.45
CA THR A 5 -8.35 -0.57 10.54
C THR A 5 -6.93 0.00 10.48
N ALA A 6 -5.91 -0.81 10.76
CA ALA A 6 -4.52 -0.41 10.65
C ALA A 6 -4.10 -0.12 9.20
N LEU A 7 -4.73 -0.77 8.21
CA LEU A 7 -4.46 -0.57 6.79
C LEU A 7 -5.21 0.62 6.19
N ILE A 8 -6.30 1.08 6.82
CA ILE A 8 -7.15 2.14 6.27
C ILE A 8 -6.35 3.45 6.15
N GLY A 9 -6.38 4.07 4.98
CA GLY A 9 -5.66 5.30 4.67
C GLY A 9 -4.82 5.20 3.41
N HIS A 10 -3.94 6.19 3.22
CA HIS A 10 -3.08 6.33 2.06
C HIS A 10 -1.64 5.95 2.41
N TRP A 11 -0.98 5.26 1.49
CA TRP A 11 0.36 4.73 1.63
C TRP A 11 1.17 4.98 0.37
N ASP A 12 2.44 5.33 0.51
CA ASP A 12 3.34 5.71 -0.58
C ASP A 12 4.66 4.93 -0.48
N SER A 13 5.10 4.29 -1.56
CA SER A 13 6.37 3.55 -1.60
C SER A 13 7.59 4.48 -1.75
N SER A 14 7.39 5.70 -2.27
CA SER A 14 8.48 6.60 -2.65
C SER A 14 9.55 6.85 -1.56
N PRO A 15 9.22 6.89 -0.24
CA PRO A 15 10.23 7.10 0.80
C PRO A 15 11.18 5.91 0.98
N PHE A 16 10.79 4.72 0.51
CA PHE A 16 11.58 3.49 0.58
C PHE A 16 12.30 3.16 -0.74
N ASP A 17 12.03 3.91 -1.82
CA ASP A 17 12.57 3.65 -3.14
C ASP A 17 14.04 4.13 -3.27
N TYR A 18 14.93 3.24 -3.72
CA TYR A 18 16.36 3.50 -3.92
C TYR A 18 16.66 4.13 -5.29
N GLY A 19 15.90 5.16 -5.68
CA GLY A 19 16.06 5.84 -6.98
C GLY A 19 15.53 5.03 -8.17
N VAL A 20 14.56 4.15 -7.93
CA VAL A 20 13.79 3.48 -8.98
C VAL A 20 12.90 4.53 -9.66
N MET A 21 12.72 4.43 -10.97
CA MET A 21 11.85 5.33 -11.74
C MET A 21 10.35 5.05 -11.55
N GLU A 22 10.00 4.19 -10.59
CA GLU A 22 8.66 3.68 -10.34
C GLU A 22 8.35 3.89 -8.86
N ALA A 23 7.20 4.50 -8.58
CA ALA A 23 6.64 4.61 -7.24
C ALA A 23 5.20 4.12 -7.28
N SER A 24 4.74 3.57 -6.17
CA SER A 24 3.38 3.09 -6.01
C SER A 24 2.70 3.75 -4.83
N GLU A 25 1.44 4.09 -5.02
CA GLU A 25 0.56 4.54 -3.94
C GLU A 25 -0.59 3.55 -3.76
N LEU A 26 -1.02 3.36 -2.51
CA LEU A 26 -2.16 2.54 -2.14
C LEU A 26 -3.11 3.35 -1.26
N ALA A 27 -4.40 3.29 -1.55
CA ALA A 27 -5.45 3.79 -0.67
C ALA A 27 -6.39 2.65 -0.30
N PHE A 28 -6.57 2.40 1.00
CA PHE A 28 -7.54 1.44 1.53
C PHE A 28 -8.67 2.19 2.24
N LEU A 29 -9.90 2.06 1.74
CA LEU A 29 -11.11 2.68 2.31
C LEU A 29 -11.79 1.75 3.31
N ASP A 30 -12.51 2.33 4.26
CA ASP A 30 -13.19 1.63 5.36
C ASP A 30 -14.41 0.78 4.96
N ASP A 31 -14.80 0.84 3.69
CA ASP A 31 -15.87 0.04 3.08
C ASP A 31 -15.35 -1.19 2.32
N GLY A 32 -14.03 -1.43 2.34
CA GLY A 32 -13.40 -2.54 1.65
C GLY A 32 -13.10 -2.26 0.17
N ARG A 33 -13.22 -1.02 -0.31
CA ARG A 33 -12.66 -0.59 -1.59
C ARG A 33 -11.28 0.02 -1.41
N GLY A 34 -10.49 0.03 -2.47
CA GLY A 34 -9.19 0.67 -2.49
C GLY A 34 -8.73 0.96 -3.91
N THR A 35 -7.64 1.72 -4.00
CA THR A 35 -6.99 2.07 -5.27
C THR A 35 -5.50 1.82 -5.14
N GLY A 36 -4.90 1.30 -6.21
CA GLY A 36 -3.47 1.18 -6.36
C GLY A 36 -3.03 1.99 -7.56
N THR A 37 -2.07 2.88 -7.35
CA THR A 37 -1.46 3.69 -8.41
C THR A 37 -0.04 3.18 -8.62
N LEU A 38 0.34 3.01 -9.88
CA LEU A 38 1.72 2.82 -10.29
C LEU A 38 2.12 3.98 -11.19
N ALA A 39 3.05 4.81 -10.72
CA ALA A 39 3.59 5.92 -11.48
C ALA A 39 5.01 5.58 -11.95
N ASN A 40 5.27 5.73 -13.24
CA ASN A 40 6.60 5.59 -13.81
C ASN A 40 6.87 6.64 -14.92
N ALA A 41 8.04 6.54 -15.56
CA ALA A 41 8.45 7.49 -16.60
C ALA A 41 7.51 7.57 -17.82
N LEU A 42 6.69 6.54 -18.03
CA LEU A 42 5.79 6.42 -19.18
C LEU A 42 4.36 6.86 -18.86
N GLY A 43 4.03 7.08 -17.58
CA GLY A 43 2.72 7.55 -17.15
C GLY A 43 2.32 6.99 -15.79
N GLU A 44 1.04 7.14 -15.50
CA GLU A 44 0.38 6.67 -14.29
C GLU A 44 -0.70 5.67 -14.68
N ASP A 45 -0.71 4.51 -14.03
CA ASP A 45 -1.78 3.52 -14.12
C ASP A 45 -2.47 3.40 -12.77
N VAL A 46 -3.81 3.42 -12.78
CA VAL A 46 -4.63 3.37 -11.57
C VAL A 46 -5.53 2.15 -11.66
N THR A 47 -5.43 1.27 -10.67
CA THR A 47 -6.26 0.08 -10.52
C THR A 47 -7.19 0.24 -9.33
N GLU A 48 -8.49 0.08 -9.55
CA GLU A 48 -9.47 -0.06 -8.47
C GLU A 48 -9.51 -1.52 -7.99
N PHE A 49 -9.63 -1.72 -6.67
CA PHE A 49 -9.72 -3.05 -6.10
C PHE A 49 -10.66 -3.13 -4.89
N ALA A 50 -11.18 -4.32 -4.63
CA ALA A 50 -11.79 -4.68 -3.36
C ALA A 50 -10.76 -5.33 -2.45
N TRP A 51 -10.84 -5.13 -1.14
CA TRP A 51 -9.91 -5.71 -0.18
C TRP A 51 -10.59 -6.18 1.09
N HIS A 52 -9.97 -7.16 1.75
CA HIS A 52 -10.31 -7.56 3.10
C HIS A 52 -9.18 -8.37 3.74
N CYS A 53 -9.31 -8.64 5.04
CA CYS A 53 -8.39 -9.47 5.81
C CYS A 53 -9.06 -10.81 6.18
N PRO A 54 -8.80 -11.91 5.44
CA PRO A 54 -9.39 -13.21 5.77
C PRO A 54 -8.91 -13.78 7.11
N GLU A 55 -7.71 -13.41 7.54
CA GLU A 55 -7.11 -13.74 8.83
C GLU A 55 -6.16 -12.60 9.28
N PRO A 56 -5.77 -12.51 10.56
CA PRO A 56 -4.86 -11.46 11.04
C PRO A 56 -3.53 -11.46 10.28
N GLY A 57 -3.10 -10.30 9.80
CA GLY A 57 -1.84 -10.14 9.05
C GLY A 57 -1.86 -10.69 7.63
N VAL A 58 -3.02 -11.08 7.09
CA VAL A 58 -3.20 -11.45 5.69
C VAL A 58 -4.16 -10.48 5.02
N LEU A 59 -3.75 -9.93 3.88
CA LEU A 59 -4.54 -9.05 3.03
C LEU A 59 -4.88 -9.82 1.76
N GLU A 60 -6.15 -9.82 1.39
CA GLU A 60 -6.61 -10.26 0.07
C GLU A 60 -7.10 -9.03 -0.71
N VAL A 61 -6.56 -8.85 -1.91
CA VAL A 61 -6.95 -7.82 -2.86
C VAL A 61 -7.57 -8.49 -4.08
N ARG A 62 -8.69 -7.95 -4.58
CA ARG A 62 -9.33 -8.37 -5.81
C ARG A 62 -9.44 -7.19 -6.76
N ASP A 63 -8.79 -7.31 -7.92
CA ASP A 63 -8.89 -6.29 -8.97
C ASP A 63 -10.24 -6.37 -9.72
N GLU A 64 -10.49 -5.35 -10.56
CA GLU A 64 -11.70 -5.25 -11.39
C GLU A 64 -11.86 -6.38 -12.42
N TYR A 65 -10.76 -7.03 -12.81
CA TYR A 65 -10.73 -8.14 -13.77
C TYR A 65 -10.90 -9.51 -13.09
N GLY A 66 -11.10 -9.53 -11.78
CA GLY A 66 -11.31 -10.73 -10.97
C GLY A 66 -10.03 -11.45 -10.56
N GLY A 67 -8.85 -10.87 -10.80
CA GLY A 67 -7.60 -11.33 -10.22
C GLY A 67 -7.64 -11.20 -8.71
N VAL A 68 -7.04 -12.17 -8.02
CA VAL A 68 -6.99 -12.20 -6.55
C VAL A 68 -5.55 -12.37 -6.12
N GLU A 69 -5.06 -11.42 -5.34
CA GLU A 69 -3.75 -11.45 -4.73
C GLU A 69 -3.89 -11.60 -3.21
N ARG A 70 -3.06 -12.46 -2.63
CA ARG A 70 -2.99 -12.64 -1.17
C ARG A 70 -1.57 -12.40 -0.70
N VAL A 71 -1.42 -11.41 0.16
CA VAL A 71 -0.12 -11.02 0.73
C VAL A 71 -0.19 -11.04 2.25
N ARG A 72 0.92 -11.37 2.90
CA ARG A 72 1.08 -11.09 4.32
C ARG A 72 1.44 -9.63 4.49
N TYR A 73 0.97 -9.01 5.57
CA TYR A 73 1.35 -7.65 5.90
C TYR A 73 1.76 -7.50 7.35
N THR A 74 2.56 -6.48 7.62
CA THR A 74 2.89 -6.02 8.97
C THR A 74 2.91 -4.51 8.99
N VAL A 75 2.14 -3.91 9.88
CA VAL A 75 2.15 -2.47 10.13
C VAL A 75 3.09 -2.19 11.30
N ALA A 76 4.18 -1.49 11.02
CA ALA A 76 5.18 -1.13 12.01
C ALA A 76 5.91 0.17 11.59
N PRO A 77 6.50 0.91 12.53
CA PRO A 77 7.38 2.01 12.16
C PRO A 77 8.59 1.50 11.36
N ALA A 78 8.90 2.14 10.24
CA ALA A 78 10.09 1.85 9.42
C ALA A 78 10.85 3.15 9.15
N LEU A 79 12.16 3.04 8.88
CA LEU A 79 13.03 4.19 8.59
C LEU A 79 13.19 4.34 7.06
N PRO A 80 12.63 5.40 6.45
CA PRO A 80 12.83 5.70 5.03
C PRO A 80 14.31 5.97 4.68
N VAL A 81 14.65 5.83 3.41
CA VAL A 81 16.05 5.93 2.92
C VAL A 81 16.69 7.28 3.25
N TYR A 82 15.92 8.36 3.16
CA TYR A 82 16.40 9.74 3.33
C TYR A 82 15.83 10.45 4.56
N ALA A 83 15.22 9.69 5.50
CA ALA A 83 14.64 10.24 6.71
C ALA A 83 15.46 9.87 7.95
N THR A 84 15.41 10.74 8.96
CA THR A 84 16.06 10.51 10.26
C THR A 84 15.14 9.88 11.29
N ASP A 85 13.83 10.00 11.10
CA ASP A 85 12.81 9.56 12.04
C ASP A 85 11.96 8.44 11.41
N PRO A 86 11.60 7.39 12.18
CA PRO A 86 10.76 6.33 11.67
C PRO A 86 9.34 6.84 11.41
N VAL A 87 8.76 6.41 10.30
CA VAL A 87 7.39 6.72 9.91
C VAL A 87 6.50 5.48 10.06
N PRO A 88 5.19 5.63 10.32
CA PRO A 88 4.26 4.52 10.23
C PRO A 88 4.34 3.92 8.82
N ALA A 89 4.59 2.62 8.72
CA ALA A 89 4.72 1.92 7.45
C ALA A 89 3.97 0.60 7.45
N VAL A 90 3.65 0.12 6.26
CA VAL A 90 3.17 -1.23 6.02
C VAL A 90 4.17 -1.94 5.13
N ARG A 91 4.50 -3.18 5.51
CA ARG A 91 5.31 -4.09 4.70
C ARG A 91 4.44 -5.23 4.18
N PHE A 92 4.59 -5.59 2.89
CA PHE A 92 3.92 -6.69 2.22
C PHE A 92 4.90 -7.80 1.81
N GLU A 93 4.46 -9.05 1.95
CA GLU A 93 5.19 -10.24 1.50
C GLU A 93 4.22 -11.28 0.86
N PRO A 94 4.28 -11.52 -0.47
CA PRO A 94 5.14 -10.86 -1.45
C PRO A 94 4.80 -9.36 -1.64
N ALA A 95 5.58 -8.66 -2.47
CA ALA A 95 5.28 -7.28 -2.86
C ALA A 95 3.86 -7.17 -3.42
N LEU A 96 3.17 -6.12 -3.02
CA LEU A 96 1.85 -5.76 -3.53
C LEU A 96 2.05 -4.51 -4.40
N PHE A 97 1.43 -4.43 -5.58
CA PHE A 97 1.58 -3.28 -6.49
C PHE A 97 3.05 -2.79 -6.64
N PHE A 98 3.98 -3.72 -6.91
CA PHE A 98 5.41 -3.51 -7.14
C PHE A 98 6.30 -3.26 -5.91
N ALA A 99 5.77 -2.73 -4.80
CA ALA A 99 6.59 -2.42 -3.63
C ALA A 99 6.35 -3.36 -2.45
N HIS A 100 7.41 -3.57 -1.67
CA HIS A 100 7.33 -4.31 -0.42
C HIS A 100 6.96 -3.42 0.75
N GLU A 101 7.23 -2.11 0.70
CA GLU A 101 7.09 -1.22 1.84
C GLU A 101 6.47 0.10 1.40
N TYR A 102 5.50 0.56 2.18
CA TYR A 102 4.81 1.82 1.95
C TYR A 102 4.71 2.62 3.24
N ALA A 103 5.01 3.90 3.17
CA ALA A 103 4.91 4.85 4.27
C ALA A 103 3.50 5.42 4.31
N ARG A 104 2.94 5.58 5.50
CA ARG A 104 1.62 6.20 5.64
C ARG A 104 1.71 7.67 5.29
N ILE A 105 0.90 8.11 4.33
CA ILE A 105 0.74 9.52 4.05
C ILE A 105 -0.16 10.08 5.15
N CYS A 106 0.43 10.75 6.14
CA CYS A 106 -0.35 11.66 6.96
C CYS A 106 -0.85 12.75 6.01
N ALA A 107 -2.15 12.77 5.73
CA ALA A 107 -2.76 13.90 5.06
C ALA A 107 -2.28 15.17 5.78
N ALA A 108 -1.45 15.98 5.12
CA ALA A 108 -1.31 17.36 5.50
C ALA A 108 -2.75 17.90 5.46
N THR A 109 -3.28 18.20 6.64
CA THR A 109 -4.58 18.86 6.73
C THR A 109 -4.48 20.14 5.90
N VAL A 110 -5.45 20.27 4.99
CA VAL A 110 -5.75 21.40 4.09
C VAL A 110 -5.26 22.75 4.61
#